data_AF-A0A1Q4YCI0-F1
#
_entry.id   AF-A0A1Q4YCI0-F1
#
_cell.length_a   1.000
_cell.length_b   1.000
_cell.length_c   1.000
_cell.angle_alpha   90.00
_cell.angle_beta   90.00
_cell.angle_gamma   90.00
#
_symmetry.space_group_name_H-M   'P 1'
#
loop_
_entity.id
_entity.type
_entity.pdbx_description
1 polymer ?
#
loop_
_entity_poly.entity_id
_entity_poly.type
_entity_poly.pdbx_seq_one_letter_code
_entity_poly.pdbx_strand_id
1 'polypeptide(L)'
;MTTLSERISQSAFDGSRLRVVLLLDLHDGAQKQFLEAYEHLRNQVASVPGHISDQLCQSIENPSQWLITSEWESAPPFLAWVNSEEHVETVQPLHGCVRDTRSLRFSILRETSKTVVAAPEPAKGRLQSAPRLGDGVVRHALTFTVKPGSEDAVAKILADYDSPRARVDETTRLRRTSLFMHGNRVVRAVEVEGDLLAALRHVSRQPEVRAVEEAINPYLEQDRDLSDPDSARMFFTRAALPTVHHVTAGRQKPEDVRRHALFYQAKDGCGMALARLLAGQDEEAADDHASPIDSSTIFQRDDVVVRLLEVGGPLDARPAQALGIEGLRKAAVLGRLLDGGANAVPTNDEEAARFLARSEMRLITDRRATES
;
A
#
# COMPACT_ATOMS: atom_id res chain seq x y z
N MET A 1 15.01 12.39 27.16
CA MET A 1 14.25 11.18 27.53
C MET A 1 14.34 10.23 26.36
N THR A 2 15.15 9.19 26.49
CA THR A 2 15.24 8.10 25.51
C THR A 2 13.89 7.38 25.52
N THR A 3 13.06 7.66 24.53
CA THR A 3 11.86 6.86 24.26
C THR A 3 12.35 5.44 24.00
N LEU A 4 11.94 4.50 24.86
CA LEU A 4 12.07 3.08 24.58
C LEU A 4 11.55 2.87 23.17
N SER A 5 12.34 2.19 22.34
CA SER A 5 11.93 1.90 20.97
C SER A 5 10.76 0.93 21.04
N GLU A 6 9.56 1.42 20.74
CA GLU A 6 8.32 0.67 20.88
C GLU A 6 8.07 -0.11 19.58
N ARG A 7 7.79 -1.41 19.73
CA ARG A 7 7.33 -2.25 18.62
C ARG A 7 6.04 -1.65 18.05
N ILE A 8 6.00 -1.43 16.74
CA ILE A 8 4.81 -0.97 16.02
C ILE A 8 4.40 -2.05 15.02
N SER A 9 3.11 -2.39 15.00
CA SER A 9 2.52 -3.30 14.00
C SER A 9 1.20 -2.76 13.46
N GLN A 10 1.15 -2.65 12.14
CA GLN A 10 -0.02 -2.28 11.35
C GLN A 10 -0.25 -3.37 10.31
N SER A 11 -1.41 -4.02 10.33
CA SER A 11 -1.69 -5.14 9.43
C SER A 11 -3.14 -5.19 9.02
N ALA A 12 -3.37 -5.32 7.72
CA ALA A 12 -4.69 -5.59 7.13
C ALA A 12 -5.17 -7.03 7.39
N PHE A 13 -4.32 -7.91 7.93
CA PHE A 13 -4.60 -9.34 8.07
C PHE A 13 -5.09 -9.78 9.45
N ASP A 14 -5.49 -8.85 10.31
CA ASP A 14 -5.98 -9.16 11.65
C ASP A 14 -7.44 -9.64 11.69
N GLY A 15 -8.14 -9.62 10.54
CA GLY A 15 -9.53 -10.02 10.42
C GLY A 15 -10.52 -9.08 11.13
N SER A 16 -10.07 -7.89 11.55
CA SER A 16 -10.95 -6.87 12.13
C SER A 16 -11.85 -6.30 11.05
N ARG A 17 -13.12 -6.05 11.37
CA ARG A 17 -14.05 -5.34 10.48
C ARG A 17 -13.45 -3.98 10.10
N LEU A 18 -13.60 -3.63 8.83
CA LEU A 18 -13.11 -2.39 8.26
C LEU A 18 -14.28 -1.43 8.02
N ARG A 19 -14.12 -0.20 8.51
CA ARG A 19 -14.93 0.96 8.15
C ARG A 19 -14.16 1.84 7.19
N VAL A 20 -14.73 2.08 6.01
CA VAL A 20 -14.24 3.06 5.05
C VAL A 20 -15.15 4.28 5.09
N VAL A 21 -14.55 5.46 5.09
CA VAL A 21 -15.23 6.75 5.12
C VAL A 21 -14.73 7.53 3.91
N LEU A 22 -15.62 7.76 2.95
CA LEU A 22 -15.33 8.55 1.75
C LEU A 22 -16.03 9.90 1.86
N LEU A 23 -15.25 10.94 2.11
CA LEU A 23 -15.73 12.32 2.12
C LEU A 23 -15.66 12.88 0.70
N LEU A 24 -16.72 13.55 0.28
CA LEU A 24 -16.91 14.06 -1.07
C LEU A 24 -17.35 15.52 -1.01
N ASP A 25 -16.76 16.36 -1.85
CA ASP A 25 -17.26 17.71 -2.14
C ASP A 25 -17.73 17.76 -3.59
N LEU A 26 -19.03 17.97 -3.81
CA LEU A 26 -19.62 17.91 -5.14
C LEU A 26 -19.51 19.26 -5.88
N HIS A 27 -19.49 19.21 -7.20
CA HIS A 27 -19.71 20.40 -8.03
C HIS A 27 -21.15 20.92 -7.87
N ASP A 28 -21.32 22.23 -7.95
CA ASP A 28 -22.64 22.86 -7.89
C ASP A 28 -23.50 22.37 -9.07
N GLY A 29 -24.70 21.86 -8.76
CA GLY A 29 -25.62 21.30 -9.76
C GLY A 29 -25.37 19.83 -10.13
N ALA A 30 -24.28 19.21 -9.67
CA ALA A 30 -23.95 17.81 -9.99
C ALA A 30 -24.71 16.78 -9.13
N GLN A 31 -25.49 17.21 -8.14
CA GLN A 31 -26.11 16.32 -7.14
C GLN A 31 -27.01 15.24 -7.76
N LYS A 32 -27.81 15.61 -8.77
CA LYS A 32 -28.71 14.65 -9.44
C LYS A 32 -27.92 13.59 -10.21
N GLN A 33 -26.93 14.02 -10.99
CA GLN A 33 -26.05 13.13 -11.74
C GLN A 33 -25.28 12.19 -10.80
N PHE A 34 -24.77 12.72 -9.69
CA PHE A 34 -24.09 11.94 -8.68
C PHE A 34 -25.00 10.85 -8.07
N LEU A 35 -26.24 11.20 -7.72
CA LEU A 35 -27.21 10.23 -7.17
C LEU A 35 -27.55 9.12 -8.18
N GLU A 36 -27.77 9.46 -9.45
CA GLU A 36 -28.05 8.48 -10.49
C GLU A 36 -26.87 7.51 -10.69
N ALA A 37 -25.65 8.04 -10.72
CA ALA A 37 -24.44 7.22 -10.80
C ALA A 37 -24.23 6.36 -9.54
N TYR A 38 -24.47 6.91 -8.34
CA TYR A 38 -24.34 6.18 -7.08
C TYR A 38 -25.36 5.04 -6.95
N GLU A 39 -26.60 5.23 -7.40
CA GLU A 39 -27.62 4.18 -7.39
C GLU A 39 -27.23 2.98 -8.28
N HIS A 40 -26.47 3.21 -9.35
CA HIS A 40 -25.89 2.12 -10.12
C HIS A 40 -24.75 1.42 -9.34
N LEU A 41 -23.82 2.22 -8.80
CA LEU A 41 -22.65 1.74 -8.06
C LEU A 41 -23.03 0.88 -6.84
N ARG A 42 -23.98 1.33 -6.02
CA ARG A 42 -24.36 0.63 -4.77
C ARG A 42 -24.85 -0.80 -5.01
N ASN A 43 -25.45 -1.08 -6.17
CA ASN A 43 -25.95 -2.42 -6.49
C ASN A 43 -24.80 -3.37 -6.82
N GLN A 44 -23.73 -2.86 -7.45
CA GLN A 44 -22.53 -3.63 -7.74
C GLN A 44 -21.71 -3.89 -6.47
N VAL A 45 -21.51 -2.85 -5.64
CA VAL A 45 -20.74 -2.99 -4.39
C VAL A 45 -21.41 -3.97 -3.42
N ALA A 46 -22.74 -3.99 -3.37
CA ALA A 46 -23.49 -4.92 -2.52
C ALA A 46 -23.29 -6.40 -2.87
N SER A 47 -22.85 -6.73 -4.10
CA SER A 47 -22.52 -8.11 -4.47
C SER A 47 -21.06 -8.49 -4.25
N VAL A 48 -20.21 -7.55 -3.81
CA VAL A 48 -18.79 -7.81 -3.60
C VAL A 48 -18.62 -8.68 -2.34
N PRO A 49 -17.88 -9.80 -2.43
CA PRO A 49 -17.58 -10.64 -1.27
C PRO A 49 -16.95 -9.84 -0.12
N GLY A 50 -17.48 -10.04 1.09
CA GLY A 50 -16.99 -9.37 2.30
C GLY A 50 -17.55 -7.96 2.53
N HIS A 51 -18.31 -7.39 1.60
CA HIS A 51 -19.11 -6.19 1.85
C HIS A 51 -20.21 -6.47 2.88
N ILE A 52 -20.48 -5.51 3.77
CA ILE A 52 -21.52 -5.60 4.80
C ILE A 52 -22.61 -4.56 4.56
N SER A 53 -22.25 -3.28 4.41
CA SER A 53 -23.22 -2.20 4.20
C SER A 53 -22.58 -0.92 3.69
N ASP A 54 -23.36 -0.10 2.98
CA ASP A 54 -23.03 1.29 2.66
C ASP A 54 -24.12 2.25 3.13
N GLN A 55 -23.71 3.47 3.47
CA GLN A 55 -24.61 4.59 3.75
C GLN A 55 -24.12 5.83 3.01
N LEU A 56 -24.98 6.40 2.17
CA LEU A 56 -24.77 7.71 1.57
C LEU A 56 -25.42 8.77 2.47
N CYS A 57 -24.66 9.79 2.82
CA CYS A 57 -25.05 10.89 3.68
C CYS A 57 -24.75 12.22 3.00
N GLN A 58 -25.58 13.22 3.27
CA GLN A 58 -25.36 14.61 2.90
C GLN A 58 -25.25 15.43 4.18
N SER A 59 -24.31 16.39 4.21
CA SER A 59 -24.16 17.29 5.36
C SER A 59 -25.38 18.21 5.47
N ILE A 60 -25.87 18.37 6.70
CA ILE A 60 -26.96 19.30 7.03
C ILE A 60 -26.48 20.75 7.13
N GLU A 61 -25.18 20.97 7.28
CA GLU A 61 -24.57 22.29 7.45
C GLU A 61 -24.07 22.85 6.11
N ASN A 62 -23.52 21.98 5.26
CA ASN A 62 -23.07 22.33 3.92
C ASN A 62 -23.55 21.29 2.89
N PRO A 63 -24.61 21.57 2.12
CA PRO A 63 -25.18 20.64 1.15
C PRO A 63 -24.24 20.21 0.00
N SER A 64 -23.10 20.87 -0.21
CA SER A 64 -22.07 20.42 -1.17
C SER A 64 -21.25 19.24 -0.64
N GLN A 65 -21.23 19.03 0.68
CA GLN A 65 -20.44 18.00 1.35
C GLN A 65 -21.26 16.74 1.59
N TRP A 66 -20.71 15.62 1.13
CA TRP A 66 -21.32 14.30 1.19
C TRP A 66 -20.36 13.31 1.82
N LEU A 67 -20.91 12.22 2.33
CA LEU A 67 -20.18 11.16 3.00
C LEU A 67 -20.73 9.81 2.54
N ILE A 68 -19.87 8.90 2.10
CA ILE A 68 -20.20 7.49 2.00
C ILE A 68 -19.47 6.78 3.14
N THR A 69 -20.21 6.06 3.98
CA THR A 69 -19.60 5.07 4.88
C THR A 69 -19.82 3.68 4.33
N SER A 70 -18.79 2.85 4.38
CA SER A 70 -18.81 1.47 3.90
C SER A 70 -18.23 0.55 4.95
N GLU A 71 -18.89 -0.56 5.25
CA GLU A 71 -18.43 -1.57 6.20
C GLU A 71 -18.13 -2.90 5.50
N TRP A 72 -17.02 -3.51 5.89
CA TRP A 72 -16.51 -4.75 5.34
C TRP A 72 -16.11 -5.72 6.44
N GLU A 73 -16.22 -7.02 6.18
CA GLU A 73 -15.86 -8.09 7.11
C GLU A 73 -14.38 -8.01 7.54
N SER A 74 -13.52 -7.51 6.64
CA SER A 74 -12.11 -7.27 6.88
C SER A 74 -11.50 -6.38 5.79
N ALA A 75 -10.26 -5.95 5.97
CA ALA A 75 -9.55 -5.15 4.97
C ALA A 75 -9.22 -5.88 3.64
N PRO A 76 -8.84 -7.17 3.62
CA PRO A 76 -8.43 -7.83 2.38
C PRO A 76 -9.49 -7.85 1.26
N PRO A 77 -10.77 -8.17 1.51
CA PRO A 77 -11.80 -8.11 0.46
C PRO A 77 -11.98 -6.70 -0.11
N PHE A 78 -12.00 -5.68 0.75
CA PHE A 78 -12.04 -4.28 0.33
C PHE A 78 -10.83 -3.90 -0.53
N LEU A 79 -9.62 -4.29 -0.11
CA LEU A 79 -8.40 -3.97 -0.85
C LEU A 79 -8.33 -4.71 -2.19
N ALA A 80 -8.83 -5.94 -2.28
CA ALA A 80 -8.94 -6.64 -3.56
C ALA A 80 -9.90 -5.91 -4.51
N TRP A 81 -11.06 -5.47 -4.00
CA TRP A 81 -12.04 -4.74 -4.79
C TRP A 81 -11.55 -3.34 -5.21
N VAL A 82 -11.10 -2.50 -4.29
CA VAL A 82 -10.71 -1.10 -4.59
C VAL A 82 -9.55 -0.99 -5.58
N ASN A 83 -8.76 -2.05 -5.75
CA ASN A 83 -7.63 -2.10 -6.67
C ASN A 83 -7.95 -2.79 -8.00
N SER A 84 -9.17 -3.33 -8.19
CA SER A 84 -9.54 -4.02 -9.43
C SER A 84 -9.89 -3.03 -10.56
N GLU A 85 -9.75 -3.46 -11.80
CA GLU A 85 -10.24 -2.68 -12.95
C GLU A 85 -11.77 -2.51 -12.91
N GLU A 86 -12.50 -3.51 -12.37
CA GLU A 86 -13.94 -3.39 -12.14
C GLU A 86 -14.27 -2.17 -11.27
N HIS A 87 -13.55 -1.96 -10.16
CA HIS A 87 -13.76 -0.78 -9.32
C HIS A 87 -13.49 0.51 -10.09
N VAL A 88 -12.41 0.56 -10.87
CA VAL A 88 -12.03 1.72 -11.69
C VAL A 88 -13.16 2.11 -12.65
N GLU A 89 -13.71 1.13 -13.37
CA GLU A 89 -14.84 1.33 -14.29
C GLU A 89 -16.10 1.78 -13.55
N THR A 90 -16.39 1.16 -12.40
CA THR A 90 -17.57 1.46 -11.57
C THR A 90 -17.56 2.88 -11.01
N VAL A 91 -16.41 3.41 -10.59
CA VAL A 91 -16.32 4.76 -9.99
C VAL A 91 -16.12 5.88 -11.01
N GLN A 92 -15.73 5.56 -12.25
CA GLN A 92 -15.47 6.54 -13.29
C GLN A 92 -16.61 7.56 -13.49
N PRO A 93 -17.91 7.18 -13.51
CA PRO A 93 -19.01 8.13 -13.68
C PRO A 93 -19.14 9.16 -12.55
N LEU A 94 -18.60 8.87 -11.35
CA LEU A 94 -18.63 9.78 -10.21
C LEU A 94 -17.56 10.88 -10.30
N HIS A 95 -16.48 10.66 -11.05
CA HIS A 95 -15.34 11.58 -11.09
C HIS A 95 -15.74 12.99 -11.54
N GLY A 96 -16.54 13.12 -12.61
CA GLY A 96 -16.99 14.42 -13.11
C GLY A 96 -17.94 15.17 -12.17
N CYS A 97 -18.49 14.51 -11.15
CA CYS A 97 -19.40 15.13 -10.19
C CYS A 97 -18.68 15.71 -8.96
N VAL A 98 -17.44 15.29 -8.71
CA VAL A 98 -16.77 15.47 -7.42
C VAL A 98 -15.54 16.38 -7.58
N ARG A 99 -15.57 17.52 -6.87
CA ARG A 99 -14.46 18.48 -6.80
C ARG A 99 -13.28 17.96 -6.00
N ASP A 100 -13.55 17.35 -4.84
CA ASP A 100 -12.52 16.75 -3.99
C ASP A 100 -13.03 15.48 -3.30
N THR A 101 -12.11 14.56 -3.03
CA THR A 101 -12.40 13.26 -2.45
C THR A 101 -11.33 12.91 -1.42
N ARG A 102 -11.77 12.44 -0.25
CA ARG A 102 -10.88 11.94 0.80
C ARG A 102 -11.37 10.60 1.30
N SER A 103 -10.55 9.56 1.13
CA SER A 103 -10.82 8.21 1.60
C SER A 103 -10.04 7.93 2.90
N LEU A 104 -10.77 7.57 3.95
CA LEU A 104 -10.24 7.21 5.26
C LEU A 104 -10.65 5.76 5.60
N ARG A 105 -9.81 5.07 6.36
CA ARG A 105 -9.96 3.65 6.66
C ARG A 105 -9.71 3.42 8.15
N PHE A 106 -10.60 2.67 8.79
CA PHE A 106 -10.58 2.44 10.23
C PHE A 106 -10.95 0.99 10.55
N SER A 107 -10.20 0.36 11.44
CA SER A 107 -10.69 -0.86 12.09
C SER A 107 -11.74 -0.50 13.12
N ILE A 108 -12.80 -1.32 13.23
CA ILE A 108 -13.85 -1.09 14.22
C ILE A 108 -13.43 -1.67 15.57
N LEU A 109 -13.20 -0.81 16.57
CA LEU A 109 -12.76 -1.22 17.91
C LEU A 109 -13.94 -1.59 18.81
N ARG A 110 -14.98 -0.77 18.85
CA ARG A 110 -16.15 -0.95 19.70
C ARG A 110 -17.39 -0.52 18.94
N GLU A 111 -18.51 -1.13 19.29
CA GLU A 111 -19.82 -0.84 18.71
C GLU A 111 -20.85 -0.76 19.86
N THR A 112 -21.85 0.10 19.72
CA THR A 112 -22.94 0.23 20.68
C THR A 112 -24.24 0.01 19.94
N SER A 113 -24.94 -1.08 20.26
CA SER A 113 -26.24 -1.42 19.68
C SER A 113 -27.37 -1.17 20.68
N LYS A 114 -28.59 -0.92 20.19
CA LYS A 114 -29.79 -0.68 21.01
C LYS A 114 -30.35 -1.96 21.69
N THR A 115 -29.86 -3.15 21.33
CA THR A 115 -30.46 -4.44 21.70
C THR A 115 -29.56 -5.26 22.64
N VAL A 116 -30.05 -5.51 23.84
CA VAL A 116 -29.52 -6.52 24.77
C VAL A 116 -30.14 -7.89 24.39
N VAL A 117 -29.38 -8.69 23.65
CA VAL A 117 -29.50 -10.15 23.39
C VAL A 117 -30.72 -10.70 22.62
N ALA A 118 -30.46 -11.18 21.40
CA ALA A 118 -30.83 -12.51 20.92
C ALA A 118 -29.70 -12.96 19.99
N ALA A 119 -29.34 -14.25 20.00
CA ALA A 119 -28.11 -14.81 19.40
C ALA A 119 -27.64 -14.05 18.15
N PRO A 120 -26.38 -13.56 18.09
CA PRO A 120 -25.94 -12.87 16.91
C PRO A 120 -26.03 -13.88 15.75
N GLU A 121 -26.71 -13.51 14.65
CA GLU A 121 -26.18 -13.95 13.36
C GLU A 121 -24.68 -13.70 13.43
N PRO A 122 -23.82 -14.68 13.12
CA PRO A 122 -22.39 -14.49 13.29
C PRO A 122 -22.01 -13.23 12.53
N ALA A 123 -21.72 -12.15 13.27
CA ALA A 123 -21.34 -10.90 12.66
C ALA A 123 -20.16 -11.24 11.76
N LYS A 124 -20.28 -10.96 10.46
CA LYS A 124 -19.21 -11.26 9.52
C LYS A 124 -18.02 -10.37 9.91
N GLY A 125 -16.92 -11.01 10.33
CA GLY A 125 -15.75 -10.32 10.86
C GLY A 125 -15.82 -10.03 12.37
N ARG A 126 -14.66 -9.75 12.97
CA ARG A 126 -14.53 -9.48 14.42
C ARG A 126 -14.22 -8.01 14.68
N LEU A 127 -14.53 -7.52 15.88
CA LEU A 127 -14.00 -6.23 16.34
C LEU A 127 -12.50 -6.34 16.60
N GLN A 128 -11.79 -5.22 16.44
CA GLN A 128 -10.39 -5.15 16.85
C GLN A 128 -10.29 -5.32 18.37
N SER A 129 -9.46 -6.26 18.80
CA SER A 129 -9.34 -6.66 20.22
C SER A 129 -8.73 -5.56 21.09
N ALA A 130 -7.61 -4.97 20.63
CA ALA A 130 -6.84 -3.97 21.34
C ALA A 130 -6.48 -2.77 20.44
N PRO A 131 -6.39 -1.54 20.98
CA PRO A 131 -5.84 -0.40 20.25
C PRO A 131 -4.43 -0.68 19.72
N ARG A 132 -4.11 -0.15 18.54
CA ARG A 132 -2.75 -0.21 17.96
C ARG A 132 -2.01 1.08 18.25
N LEU A 133 -0.71 0.96 18.50
CA LEU A 133 0.22 2.08 18.49
C LEU A 133 0.74 2.24 17.05
N GLY A 134 0.66 3.46 16.52
CA GLY A 134 1.22 3.81 15.22
C GLY A 134 2.31 4.87 15.39
N ASP A 135 3.20 4.95 14.41
CA ASP A 135 4.26 5.97 14.31
C ASP A 135 3.79 7.27 13.63
N GLY A 136 2.51 7.39 13.29
CA GLY A 136 1.98 8.54 12.55
C GLY A 136 2.42 8.58 11.07
N VAL A 137 3.09 7.53 10.57
CA VAL A 137 3.61 7.48 9.20
C VAL A 137 2.72 6.59 8.33
N VAL A 138 2.13 7.20 7.32
CA VAL A 138 1.44 6.51 6.22
C VAL A 138 2.48 6.06 5.20
N ARG A 139 2.49 4.76 4.92
CA ARG A 139 3.35 4.12 3.93
C ARG A 139 2.53 3.81 2.69
N HIS A 140 3.04 4.15 1.52
CA HIS A 140 2.40 3.82 0.25
C HIS A 140 3.45 3.56 -0.81
N ALA A 141 3.13 2.76 -1.82
CA ALA A 141 3.98 2.60 -2.98
C ALA A 141 3.20 2.82 -4.27
N LEU A 142 3.92 3.21 -5.32
CA LEU A 142 3.44 3.23 -6.70
C LEU A 142 4.30 2.27 -7.51
N THR A 143 3.70 1.54 -8.44
CA THR A 143 4.43 0.69 -9.38
C THR A 143 4.02 1.02 -10.81
N PHE A 144 5.00 0.99 -11.71
CA PHE A 144 4.78 1.14 -13.15
C PHE A 144 5.83 0.34 -13.92
N THR A 145 5.52 0.03 -15.17
CA THR A 145 6.40 -0.73 -16.05
C THR A 145 6.97 0.19 -17.13
N VAL A 146 8.25 0.02 -17.43
CA VAL A 146 8.94 0.72 -18.52
C VAL A 146 9.19 -0.22 -19.68
N LYS A 147 9.34 0.34 -20.88
CA LYS A 147 9.62 -0.39 -22.11
C LYS A 147 10.91 -1.20 -21.94
N PRO A 148 10.93 -2.50 -22.28
CA PRO A 148 12.15 -3.30 -22.22
C PRO A 148 13.31 -2.64 -22.97
N GLY A 149 14.49 -2.63 -22.36
CA GLY A 149 15.70 -1.97 -22.89
C GLY A 149 15.85 -0.49 -22.50
N SER A 150 14.89 0.11 -21.80
CA SER A 150 14.97 1.49 -21.30
C SER A 150 15.38 1.61 -19.82
N GLU A 151 15.64 0.48 -19.15
CA GLU A 151 15.81 0.37 -17.71
C GLU A 151 16.92 1.28 -17.18
N ASP A 152 18.09 1.28 -17.82
CA ASP A 152 19.22 2.10 -17.39
C ASP A 152 19.02 3.60 -17.65
N ALA A 153 18.35 3.96 -18.76
CA ALA A 153 18.01 5.34 -19.03
C ALA A 153 17.04 5.89 -17.98
N VAL A 154 15.99 5.12 -17.65
CA VAL A 154 15.02 5.48 -16.62
C VAL A 154 15.66 5.52 -15.24
N ALA A 155 16.50 4.54 -14.90
CA ALA A 155 17.20 4.51 -13.63
C ALA A 155 18.05 5.76 -13.42
N LYS A 156 18.76 6.22 -14.45
CA LYS A 156 19.54 7.46 -14.40
C LYS A 156 18.65 8.68 -14.14
N ILE A 157 17.54 8.81 -14.88
CA ILE A 157 16.57 9.91 -14.70
C ILE A 157 16.02 9.93 -13.27
N LEU A 158 15.70 8.76 -12.71
CA LEU A 158 15.12 8.64 -11.37
C LEU A 158 16.16 8.83 -10.24
N ALA A 159 17.43 8.56 -10.49
CA ALA A 159 18.52 8.75 -9.53
C ALA A 159 18.95 10.22 -9.38
N ASP A 160 18.96 10.97 -10.48
CA ASP A 160 19.70 12.25 -10.57
C ASP A 160 18.85 13.51 -10.31
N TYR A 161 17.61 13.38 -9.83
CA TYR A 161 16.75 14.55 -9.61
C TYR A 161 16.77 15.11 -8.18
N ASP A 162 16.57 16.42 -8.09
CA ASP A 162 16.55 17.16 -6.82
C ASP A 162 15.38 16.74 -5.93
N SER A 163 15.64 16.54 -4.64
CA SER A 163 14.60 16.21 -3.67
C SER A 163 13.52 17.30 -3.64
N PRO A 164 12.22 16.95 -3.74
CA PRO A 164 11.16 17.92 -3.56
C PRO A 164 11.16 18.44 -2.12
N ARG A 165 10.60 19.63 -1.93
CA ARG A 165 10.32 20.18 -0.60
C ARG A 165 9.43 19.22 0.17
N ALA A 166 9.90 18.80 1.33
CA ALA A 166 9.26 17.78 2.15
C ALA A 166 8.07 18.29 2.95
N ARG A 167 8.10 19.56 3.38
CA ARG A 167 7.05 20.16 4.21
C ARG A 167 5.88 20.63 3.33
N VAL A 168 4.71 20.05 3.56
CA VAL A 168 3.48 20.38 2.84
C VAL A 168 2.74 21.49 3.58
N ASP A 169 2.54 21.31 4.88
CA ASP A 169 1.88 22.25 5.79
C ASP A 169 2.42 22.09 7.22
N GLU A 170 1.63 22.41 8.25
CA GLU A 170 2.03 22.28 9.66
C GLU A 170 1.98 20.84 10.17
N THR A 171 1.17 19.96 9.57
CA THR A 171 0.90 18.60 10.07
C THR A 171 1.26 17.50 9.07
N THR A 172 1.61 17.87 7.84
CA THR A 172 1.91 16.94 6.74
C THR A 172 3.33 17.13 6.22
N ARG A 173 4.09 16.03 6.16
CA ARG A 173 5.49 16.01 5.70
C ARG A 173 5.82 14.72 4.97
N LEU A 174 6.46 14.84 3.81
CA LEU A 174 7.13 13.71 3.15
C LEU A 174 8.36 13.33 3.98
N ARG A 175 8.41 12.12 4.52
CA ARG A 175 9.51 11.63 5.37
C ARG A 175 10.60 10.95 4.55
N ARG A 176 10.22 10.09 3.61
CA ARG A 176 11.17 9.33 2.80
C ARG A 176 10.59 8.97 1.43
N THR A 177 11.45 8.91 0.42
CA THR A 177 11.10 8.39 -0.90
C THR A 177 12.21 7.46 -1.36
N SER A 178 11.85 6.21 -1.65
CA SER A 178 12.77 5.19 -2.13
C SER A 178 12.28 4.62 -3.46
N LEU A 179 13.18 4.46 -4.42
CA LEU A 179 12.88 3.95 -5.75
C LEU A 179 13.69 2.70 -6.00
N PHE A 180 13.01 1.65 -6.44
CA PHE A 180 13.58 0.34 -6.74
C PHE A 180 13.20 -0.10 -8.13
N MET A 181 14.04 -0.93 -8.74
CA MET A 181 13.79 -1.50 -10.06
C MET A 181 14.06 -3.02 -10.06
N HIS A 182 13.14 -3.80 -10.62
CA HIS A 182 13.28 -5.24 -10.84
C HIS A 182 12.90 -5.55 -12.28
N GLY A 183 13.88 -5.96 -13.10
CA GLY A 183 13.71 -5.96 -14.55
C GLY A 183 13.27 -4.57 -15.04
N ASN A 184 12.17 -4.52 -15.79
CA ASN A 184 11.55 -3.29 -16.29
C ASN A 184 10.43 -2.74 -15.38
N ARG A 185 10.27 -3.28 -14.17
CA ARG A 185 9.29 -2.79 -13.20
C ARG A 185 9.93 -1.84 -12.20
N VAL A 186 9.34 -0.67 -12.04
CA VAL A 186 9.73 0.34 -11.04
C VAL A 186 8.75 0.31 -9.88
N VAL A 187 9.27 0.45 -8.66
CA VAL A 187 8.49 0.66 -7.44
C VAL A 187 9.00 1.89 -6.72
N ARG A 188 8.11 2.85 -6.48
CA ARG A 188 8.35 4.07 -5.71
C ARG A 188 7.65 3.94 -4.37
N ALA A 189 8.38 3.72 -3.29
CA ALA A 189 7.85 3.74 -1.93
C ALA A 189 7.96 5.16 -1.35
N VAL A 190 6.87 5.64 -0.75
CA VAL A 190 6.79 6.94 -0.08
C VAL A 190 6.31 6.75 1.36
N GLU A 191 6.94 7.50 2.26
CA GLU A 191 6.56 7.60 3.67
C GLU A 191 6.14 9.03 3.94
N VAL A 192 4.92 9.21 4.44
CA VAL A 192 4.33 10.51 4.71
C VAL A 192 3.83 10.52 6.15
N GLU A 193 4.22 11.52 6.90
CA GLU A 193 3.53 11.86 8.14
C GLU A 193 2.36 12.77 7.80
N GLY A 194 1.18 12.50 8.35
CA GLY A 194 -0.03 13.26 8.07
C GLY A 194 -0.79 12.77 6.83
N ASP A 195 -1.24 13.71 5.98
CA ASP A 195 -2.13 13.39 4.85
C ASP A 195 -1.36 13.00 3.58
N LEU A 196 -1.43 11.71 3.22
CA LEU A 196 -0.79 11.16 2.02
C LEU A 196 -1.23 11.87 0.73
N LEU A 197 -2.52 12.15 0.55
CA LEU A 197 -3.02 12.76 -0.69
C LEU A 197 -2.56 14.21 -0.81
N ALA A 198 -2.58 14.96 0.30
CA ALA A 198 -2.02 16.31 0.34
C ALA A 198 -0.53 16.31 -0.02
N ALA A 199 0.25 15.37 0.54
CA ALA A 199 1.67 15.23 0.22
C ALA A 199 1.93 14.87 -1.25
N LEU A 200 1.21 13.89 -1.80
CA LEU A 200 1.37 13.52 -3.21
C LEU A 200 0.99 14.67 -4.16
N ARG A 201 -0.09 15.41 -3.87
CA ARG A 201 -0.50 16.60 -4.63
C ARG A 201 0.51 17.74 -4.53
N HIS A 202 1.13 17.91 -3.36
CA HIS A 202 2.16 18.92 -3.15
C HIS A 202 3.42 18.60 -3.96
N VAL A 203 3.89 17.35 -3.87
CA VAL A 203 5.09 16.87 -4.56
C VAL A 203 4.90 16.90 -6.08
N SER A 204 3.75 16.47 -6.60
CA SER A 204 3.50 16.42 -8.05
C SER A 204 3.49 17.79 -8.75
N ARG A 205 3.25 18.88 -8.00
CA ARG A 205 3.25 20.25 -8.53
C ARG A 205 4.64 20.89 -8.60
N GLN A 206 5.66 20.26 -8.01
CA GLN A 206 7.00 20.83 -7.96
C GLN A 206 7.74 20.68 -9.30
N PRO A 207 8.46 21.71 -9.78
CA PRO A 207 9.10 21.69 -11.09
C PRO A 207 10.07 20.51 -11.30
N GLU A 208 10.83 20.16 -10.28
CA GLU A 208 11.84 19.11 -10.31
C GLU A 208 11.19 17.74 -10.51
N VAL A 209 10.06 17.51 -9.83
CA VAL A 209 9.25 16.29 -9.98
C VAL A 209 8.59 16.25 -11.36
N ARG A 210 8.00 17.36 -11.81
CA ARG A 210 7.38 17.45 -13.14
C ARG A 210 8.37 17.14 -14.26
N ALA A 211 9.57 17.71 -14.20
CA ALA A 211 10.62 17.47 -15.19
C ALA A 211 11.00 15.98 -15.26
N VAL A 212 11.08 15.30 -14.11
CA VAL A 212 11.36 13.85 -14.05
C VAL A 212 10.22 13.03 -14.62
N GLU A 213 8.97 13.34 -14.23
CA GLU A 213 7.80 12.62 -14.74
C GLU A 213 7.66 12.81 -16.27
N GLU A 214 7.89 14.01 -16.80
CA GLU A 214 7.91 14.30 -18.24
C GLU A 214 9.04 13.55 -18.95
N ALA A 215 10.24 13.48 -18.36
CA ALA A 215 11.39 12.79 -18.92
C ALA A 215 11.22 11.27 -19.00
N ILE A 216 10.47 10.66 -18.07
CA ILE A 216 10.22 9.21 -18.11
C ILE A 216 9.08 8.80 -19.03
N ASN A 217 8.16 9.71 -19.39
CA ASN A 217 6.98 9.39 -20.20
C ASN A 217 7.28 8.61 -21.50
N PRO A 218 8.31 8.95 -22.31
CA PRO A 218 8.62 8.19 -23.53
C PRO A 218 8.98 6.71 -23.29
N TYR A 219 9.42 6.38 -22.09
CA TYR A 219 9.86 5.05 -21.70
C TYR A 219 8.79 4.23 -20.99
N LEU A 220 7.62 4.79 -20.67
CA LEU A 220 6.54 4.03 -20.03
C LEU A 220 5.88 3.07 -21.02
N GLU A 221 5.50 1.87 -20.56
CA GLU A 221 4.67 0.97 -21.39
C GLU A 221 3.24 1.49 -21.55
N GLN A 222 2.75 2.21 -20.54
CA GLN A 222 1.43 2.83 -20.54
C GLN A 222 1.60 4.34 -20.58
N ASP A 223 1.11 4.95 -21.66
CA ASP A 223 1.08 6.40 -21.80
C ASP A 223 0.16 7.00 -20.72
N ARG A 224 0.55 8.15 -20.19
CA ARG A 224 -0.22 8.91 -19.20
C ARG A 224 0.01 10.41 -19.39
N ASP A 225 -1.01 11.19 -19.06
CA ASP A 225 -0.90 12.64 -18.99
C ASP A 225 -1.17 13.06 -17.54
N LEU A 226 -0.12 13.46 -16.83
CA LEU A 226 -0.25 13.93 -15.45
C LEU A 226 -0.75 15.38 -15.34
N SER A 227 -0.90 16.09 -16.47
CA SER A 227 -1.48 17.44 -16.53
C SER A 227 -3.00 17.41 -16.65
N ASP A 228 -3.57 16.32 -17.17
CA ASP A 228 -5.01 16.05 -17.14
C ASP A 228 -5.42 15.40 -15.81
N PRO A 229 -6.30 16.03 -15.00
CA PRO A 229 -6.72 15.50 -13.70
C PRO A 229 -7.34 14.10 -13.77
N ASP A 230 -8.08 13.77 -14.82
CA ASP A 230 -8.73 12.48 -14.97
C ASP A 230 -7.72 11.39 -15.33
N SER A 231 -6.85 11.63 -16.32
CA SER A 231 -5.73 10.73 -16.65
C SER A 231 -4.79 10.52 -15.45
N ALA A 232 -4.45 11.59 -14.72
CA ALA A 232 -3.63 11.49 -13.51
C ALA A 232 -4.29 10.62 -12.44
N ARG A 233 -5.59 10.81 -12.17
CA ARG A 233 -6.34 10.00 -11.20
C ARG A 233 -6.35 8.53 -11.60
N MET A 234 -6.64 8.23 -12.86
CA MET A 234 -6.62 6.87 -13.39
C MET A 234 -5.24 6.22 -13.26
N PHE A 235 -4.18 6.96 -13.60
CA PHE A 235 -2.81 6.48 -13.44
C PHE A 235 -2.50 6.17 -11.98
N PHE A 236 -2.78 7.07 -11.04
CA PHE A 236 -2.51 6.81 -9.62
C PHE A 236 -3.32 5.64 -9.08
N THR A 237 -4.59 5.50 -9.50
CA THR A 237 -5.42 4.36 -9.11
C THR A 237 -4.86 3.04 -9.63
N ARG A 238 -4.32 2.99 -10.86
CA ARG A 238 -3.71 1.78 -11.44
C ARG A 238 -2.29 1.50 -10.93
N ALA A 239 -1.52 2.54 -10.69
CA ALA A 239 -0.16 2.44 -10.18
C ALA A 239 -0.11 2.18 -8.67
N ALA A 240 -1.18 2.44 -7.93
CA ALA A 240 -1.22 2.25 -6.49
C ALA A 240 -0.84 0.83 -6.08
N LEU A 241 0.12 0.75 -5.16
CA LEU A 241 0.59 -0.47 -4.52
C LEU A 241 0.45 -0.24 -3.00
N PRO A 242 -0.75 -0.41 -2.43
CA PRO A 242 -1.03 -0.07 -1.05
C PRO A 242 -0.29 -0.97 -0.06
N THR A 243 0.03 -0.39 1.10
CA THR A 243 0.57 -1.14 2.23
C THR A 243 -0.51 -2.03 2.84
N VAL A 244 -0.20 -3.32 2.96
CA VAL A 244 -1.07 -4.31 3.62
C VAL A 244 -0.52 -4.76 4.97
N HIS A 245 0.78 -4.56 5.19
CA HIS A 245 1.43 -4.88 6.45
C HIS A 245 2.66 -3.98 6.68
N HIS A 246 2.86 -3.58 7.92
CA HIS A 246 4.11 -2.98 8.40
C HIS A 246 4.36 -3.41 9.83
N VAL A 247 5.60 -3.77 10.11
CA VAL A 247 6.08 -3.98 11.47
C VAL A 247 7.49 -3.39 11.62
N THR A 248 7.78 -2.83 12.78
CA THR A 248 9.14 -2.50 13.20
C THR A 248 9.37 -2.99 14.61
N ALA A 249 10.55 -3.58 14.83
CA ALA A 249 11.03 -3.94 16.15
C ALA A 249 11.71 -2.76 16.85
N GLY A 250 12.11 -1.73 16.10
CA GLY A 250 12.78 -0.54 16.61
C GLY A 250 14.12 -0.83 17.30
N ARG A 251 14.78 -1.94 17.01
CA ARG A 251 15.97 -2.37 17.77
C ARG A 251 17.21 -1.59 17.36
N GLN A 252 17.26 -1.15 16.11
CA GLN A 252 18.45 -0.57 15.50
C GLN A 252 18.27 0.92 15.23
N LYS A 253 19.41 1.63 15.15
CA LYS A 253 19.35 3.05 14.79
C LYS A 253 19.14 3.20 13.28
N PRO A 254 18.46 4.26 12.83
CA PRO A 254 18.21 4.47 11.41
C PRO A 254 19.46 4.56 10.53
N GLU A 255 20.62 4.89 11.09
CA GLU A 255 21.93 4.91 10.41
C GLU A 255 22.59 3.54 10.25
N ASP A 256 22.22 2.56 11.07
CA ASP A 256 22.83 1.22 11.10
C ASP A 256 22.07 0.21 10.21
N VAL A 257 20.89 0.59 9.73
CA VAL A 257 20.04 -0.23 8.86
C VAL A 257 20.16 0.16 7.40
N ARG A 258 20.19 -0.84 6.53
CA ARG A 258 20.13 -0.68 5.07
C ARG A 258 18.76 -1.06 4.56
N ARG A 259 18.30 -0.34 3.54
CA ARG A 259 16.99 -0.56 2.93
C ARG A 259 17.11 -1.43 1.69
N HIS A 260 16.35 -2.51 1.68
CA HIS A 260 16.25 -3.49 0.60
C HIS A 260 14.80 -3.65 0.19
N ALA A 261 14.55 -4.01 -1.07
CA ALA A 261 13.22 -4.38 -1.53
C ALA A 261 13.29 -5.74 -2.24
N LEU A 262 12.31 -6.59 -1.96
CA LEU A 262 12.15 -7.89 -2.61
C LEU A 262 10.85 -7.89 -3.42
N PHE A 263 10.95 -8.27 -4.68
CA PHE A 263 9.82 -8.43 -5.58
C PHE A 263 9.40 -9.91 -5.66
N TYR A 264 8.10 -10.14 -5.52
CA TYR A 264 7.50 -11.46 -5.67
C TYR A 264 6.32 -11.39 -6.64
N GLN A 265 6.35 -12.23 -7.66
CA GLN A 265 5.22 -12.48 -8.54
C GLN A 265 4.45 -13.69 -8.02
N ALA A 266 3.24 -13.48 -7.53
CA ALA A 266 2.33 -14.57 -7.18
C ALA A 266 1.68 -15.17 -8.43
N LYS A 267 1.19 -16.41 -8.31
CA LYS A 267 0.26 -17.00 -9.27
C LYS A 267 -1.03 -16.19 -9.29
N ASP A 268 -1.76 -16.28 -10.39
CA ASP A 268 -3.06 -15.65 -10.56
C ASP A 268 -3.97 -15.84 -9.32
N GLY A 269 -4.41 -14.72 -8.74
CA GLY A 269 -5.26 -14.65 -7.55
C GLY A 269 -4.60 -15.03 -6.22
N CYS A 270 -3.28 -15.26 -6.18
CA CYS A 270 -2.55 -15.67 -4.97
C CYS A 270 -1.83 -14.54 -4.25
N GLY A 271 -1.75 -13.33 -4.80
CA GLY A 271 -0.98 -12.21 -4.22
C GLY A 271 -1.38 -11.86 -2.78
N MET A 272 -2.68 -11.83 -2.48
CA MET A 272 -3.17 -11.56 -1.11
C MET A 272 -2.76 -12.66 -0.12
N ALA A 273 -2.79 -13.93 -0.55
CA ALA A 273 -2.37 -15.06 0.28
C ALA A 273 -0.85 -15.04 0.51
N LEU A 274 -0.08 -14.66 -0.51
CA LEU A 274 1.37 -14.47 -0.41
C LEU A 274 1.73 -13.35 0.57
N ALA A 275 1.10 -12.18 0.45
CA ALA A 275 1.31 -11.06 1.37
C ALA A 275 0.96 -11.43 2.82
N ARG A 276 -0.12 -12.19 3.04
CA ARG A 276 -0.49 -12.70 4.38
C ARG A 276 0.55 -13.65 4.95
N LEU A 277 1.10 -14.56 4.13
CA LEU A 277 2.16 -15.47 4.56
C LEU A 277 3.38 -14.69 5.03
N LEU A 278 3.84 -13.72 4.23
CA LEU A 278 5.00 -12.88 4.52
C LEU A 278 4.77 -12.01 5.77
N ALA A 279 3.57 -11.44 5.93
CA ALA A 279 3.23 -10.65 7.12
C ALA A 279 3.35 -11.47 8.42
N GLY A 280 2.98 -12.75 8.40
CA GLY A 280 3.19 -13.63 9.54
C GLY A 280 4.68 -13.84 9.87
N GLN A 281 5.53 -13.95 8.84
CA GLN A 281 6.99 -14.04 9.04
C GLN A 281 7.58 -12.77 9.60
N ASP A 282 7.08 -11.62 9.14
CA ASP A 282 7.53 -10.31 9.60
C ASP A 282 7.23 -10.10 11.08
N GLU A 283 6.05 -10.50 11.53
CA GLU A 283 5.70 -10.48 12.96
C GLU A 283 6.63 -11.37 13.79
N GLU A 284 6.92 -12.59 13.32
CA GLU A 284 7.84 -13.52 13.98
C GLU A 284 9.29 -12.98 13.99
N ALA A 285 9.77 -12.41 12.88
CA ALA A 285 11.09 -11.81 12.78
C ALA A 285 11.23 -10.57 13.66
N ALA A 286 10.15 -9.81 13.84
CA ALA A 286 10.12 -8.68 14.76
C ALA A 286 10.11 -9.14 16.23
N ASP A 287 9.62 -10.35 16.54
CA ASP A 287 9.71 -10.96 17.88
C ASP A 287 11.08 -11.63 18.16
N ASP A 288 11.78 -12.09 17.12
CA ASP A 288 13.13 -12.67 17.24
C ASP A 288 14.20 -11.59 17.46
N HIS A 289 14.76 -11.50 18.66
CA HIS A 289 15.85 -10.57 19.00
C HIS A 289 17.16 -10.81 18.22
N ALA A 290 17.35 -12.02 17.66
CA ALA A 290 18.50 -12.34 16.83
C ALA A 290 18.25 -12.06 15.33
N SER A 291 17.04 -11.63 14.96
CA SER A 291 16.73 -11.24 13.58
C SER A 291 17.50 -9.98 13.18
N PRO A 292 18.16 -9.97 12.02
CA PRO A 292 18.79 -8.77 11.48
C PRO A 292 17.76 -7.79 10.91
N ILE A 293 16.51 -8.22 10.71
CA ILE A 293 15.42 -7.38 10.19
C ILE A 293 14.93 -6.48 11.33
N ASP A 294 15.08 -5.18 11.14
CA ASP A 294 14.58 -4.15 12.05
C ASP A 294 13.16 -3.74 11.71
N SER A 295 12.86 -3.57 10.42
CA SER A 295 11.52 -3.24 9.94
C SER A 295 11.19 -3.96 8.63
N SER A 296 9.90 -4.23 8.43
CA SER A 296 9.35 -4.75 7.19
C SER A 296 8.07 -4.01 6.81
N THR A 297 7.89 -3.73 5.53
CA THR A 297 6.65 -3.22 4.95
C THR A 297 6.30 -4.04 3.73
N ILE A 298 5.08 -4.56 3.68
CA ILE A 298 4.56 -5.30 2.52
C ILE A 298 3.54 -4.42 1.80
N PHE A 299 3.81 -4.21 0.52
CA PHE A 299 2.89 -3.61 -0.43
C PHE A 299 2.33 -4.69 -1.35
N GLN A 300 1.05 -4.64 -1.66
CA GLN A 300 0.41 -5.64 -2.51
C GLN A 300 -0.70 -5.03 -3.37
N ARG A 301 -0.77 -5.48 -4.63
CA ARG A 301 -1.86 -5.25 -5.56
C ARG A 301 -1.91 -6.42 -6.53
N ASP A 302 -3.10 -6.98 -6.76
CA ASP A 302 -3.27 -8.18 -7.59
C ASP A 302 -2.27 -9.27 -7.18
N ASP A 303 -1.45 -9.76 -8.11
CA ASP A 303 -0.42 -10.77 -7.84
C ASP A 303 0.99 -10.21 -7.67
N VAL A 304 1.12 -8.88 -7.61
CA VAL A 304 2.38 -8.21 -7.31
C VAL A 304 2.50 -7.99 -5.80
N VAL A 305 3.54 -8.55 -5.21
CA VAL A 305 3.89 -8.33 -3.81
C VAL A 305 5.31 -7.78 -3.71
N VAL A 306 5.47 -6.66 -3.03
CA VAL A 306 6.77 -6.05 -2.75
C VAL A 306 6.97 -5.99 -1.25
N ARG A 307 8.07 -6.55 -0.77
CA ARG A 307 8.46 -6.51 0.65
C ARG A 307 9.69 -5.62 0.80
N LEU A 308 9.52 -4.48 1.45
CA LEU A 308 10.57 -3.54 1.81
C LEU A 308 11.11 -3.92 3.19
N LEU A 309 12.42 -4.10 3.30
CA LEU A 309 13.09 -4.51 4.52
C LEU A 309 14.12 -3.45 4.93
N GLU A 310 14.21 -3.19 6.22
CA GLU A 310 15.35 -2.51 6.82
C GLU A 310 16.14 -3.50 7.66
N VAL A 311 17.40 -3.72 7.28
CA VAL A 311 18.21 -4.81 7.80
C VAL A 311 19.53 -4.27 8.35
N GLY A 312 19.90 -4.75 9.53
CA GLY A 312 21.22 -4.54 10.11
C GLY A 312 22.25 -5.47 9.48
N GLY A 313 23.21 -4.91 8.75
CA GLY A 313 24.22 -5.69 8.04
C GLY A 313 23.76 -6.23 6.67
N PRO A 314 24.41 -7.29 6.15
CA PRO A 314 24.08 -7.86 4.84
C PRO A 314 22.70 -8.54 4.82
N LEU A 315 21.93 -8.33 3.75
CA LEU A 315 20.61 -8.95 3.54
C LEU A 315 20.67 -10.48 3.48
N ASP A 316 21.77 -11.02 2.95
CA ASP A 316 22.01 -12.45 2.76
C ASP A 316 22.63 -13.14 4.00
N ALA A 317 22.78 -12.44 5.12
CA ALA A 317 23.28 -13.04 6.37
C ALA A 317 22.36 -14.16 6.91
N ARG A 318 21.04 -14.04 6.69
CA ARG A 318 20.02 -15.07 6.96
C ARG A 318 19.03 -15.16 5.80
N PRO A 319 19.40 -15.79 4.67
CA PRO A 319 18.67 -15.66 3.42
C PRO A 319 17.25 -16.26 3.50
N ALA A 320 17.07 -17.36 4.24
CA ALA A 320 15.75 -17.97 4.46
C ALA A 320 14.80 -17.03 5.24
N GLN A 321 15.31 -16.29 6.23
CA GLN A 321 14.52 -15.33 7.00
C GLN A 321 14.21 -14.08 6.16
N ALA A 322 15.20 -13.54 5.44
CA ALA A 322 15.03 -12.43 4.52
C ALA A 322 13.97 -12.72 3.44
N LEU A 323 13.89 -13.97 2.96
CA LEU A 323 12.88 -14.41 1.99
C LEU A 323 11.49 -14.69 2.58
N GLY A 324 11.36 -14.81 3.90
CA GLY A 324 10.12 -15.20 4.56
C GLY A 324 9.82 -16.70 4.43
N ILE A 325 10.84 -17.54 4.42
CA ILE A 325 10.74 -19.01 4.28
C ILE A 325 11.38 -19.76 5.44
N GLU A 326 11.53 -19.12 6.60
CA GLU A 326 12.15 -19.75 7.77
C GLU A 326 11.31 -20.96 8.24
N GLY A 327 11.78 -22.16 7.89
CA GLY A 327 11.12 -23.44 8.15
C GLY A 327 10.49 -24.10 6.91
N LEU A 328 10.66 -25.42 6.81
CA LEU A 328 10.28 -26.24 5.63
C LEU A 328 8.82 -26.06 5.19
N ARG A 329 7.88 -25.99 6.15
CA ARG A 329 6.45 -25.83 5.84
C ARG A 329 6.17 -24.49 5.14
N LYS A 330 6.77 -23.40 5.62
CA LYS A 330 6.57 -22.05 5.11
C LYS A 330 7.19 -21.91 3.72
N ALA A 331 8.39 -22.45 3.55
CA ALA A 331 9.06 -22.56 2.26
C ALA A 331 8.15 -23.27 1.22
N ALA A 332 7.58 -24.42 1.58
CA ALA A 332 6.67 -25.17 0.70
C ALA A 332 5.38 -24.40 0.37
N VAL A 333 4.84 -23.61 1.31
CA VAL A 333 3.68 -22.74 1.04
C VAL A 333 4.06 -21.63 0.07
N LEU A 334 5.20 -20.96 0.28
CA LEU A 334 5.68 -19.90 -0.61
C LEU A 334 5.78 -20.40 -2.06
N GLY A 335 6.43 -21.54 -2.29
CA GLY A 335 6.56 -22.10 -3.65
C GLY A 335 5.24 -22.46 -4.31
N ARG A 336 4.19 -22.75 -3.55
CA ARG A 336 2.85 -22.98 -4.12
C ARG A 336 2.17 -21.69 -4.57
N LEU A 337 2.54 -20.55 -4.00
CA LEU A 337 1.92 -19.25 -4.25
C LEU A 337 2.62 -18.42 -5.34
N LEU A 338 3.87 -18.73 -5.70
CA LEU A 338 4.65 -17.97 -6.69
C LEU A 338 4.42 -18.44 -8.13
N ASP A 339 4.38 -17.49 -9.07
CA ASP A 339 4.33 -17.77 -10.51
C ASP A 339 5.72 -18.17 -11.03
N GLY A 340 5.75 -19.06 -12.03
CA GLY A 340 6.98 -19.71 -12.49
C GLY A 340 7.11 -21.14 -11.95
N GLY A 341 6.72 -22.11 -12.77
CA GLY A 341 6.73 -23.53 -12.46
C GLY A 341 8.07 -24.01 -11.89
N ALA A 342 8.01 -24.69 -10.74
CA ALA A 342 9.13 -25.44 -10.17
C ALA A 342 10.47 -24.69 -10.05
N ASN A 343 10.46 -23.38 -9.72
CA ASN A 343 11.58 -22.84 -8.96
C ASN A 343 11.56 -23.58 -7.62
N ALA A 344 12.43 -24.59 -7.46
CA ALA A 344 12.56 -25.34 -6.22
C ALA A 344 12.59 -24.33 -5.08
N VAL A 345 11.56 -24.40 -4.22
CA VAL A 345 11.58 -23.75 -2.92
C VAL A 345 12.97 -24.00 -2.35
N PRO A 346 13.72 -22.96 -1.97
CA PRO A 346 15.04 -23.16 -1.43
C PRO A 346 15.01 -24.19 -0.31
N THR A 347 15.72 -25.30 -0.52
CA THR A 347 15.81 -26.39 0.45
C THR A 347 17.01 -26.24 1.37
N ASN A 348 17.94 -25.36 1.00
CA ASN A 348 19.16 -25.02 1.72
C ASN A 348 19.48 -23.52 1.56
N ASP A 349 20.44 -23.03 2.35
CA ASP A 349 20.80 -21.61 2.38
C ASP A 349 21.42 -21.10 1.07
N GLU A 350 22.09 -21.96 0.30
CA GLU A 350 22.70 -21.57 -0.97
C GLU A 350 21.63 -21.32 -2.05
N GLU A 351 20.63 -22.19 -2.13
CA GLU A 351 19.44 -21.97 -2.96
C GLU A 351 18.66 -20.74 -2.50
N ALA A 352 18.62 -20.49 -1.19
CA ALA A 352 17.92 -19.33 -0.63
C ALA A 352 18.64 -18.04 -1.00
N ALA A 353 19.97 -18.00 -0.91
CA ALA A 353 20.77 -16.87 -1.35
C ALA A 353 20.60 -16.61 -2.86
N ARG A 354 20.60 -17.66 -3.70
CA ARG A 354 20.34 -17.54 -5.15
C ARG A 354 18.93 -17.05 -5.46
N PHE A 355 17.94 -17.46 -4.69
CA PHE A 355 16.57 -16.97 -4.84
C PHE A 355 16.45 -15.50 -4.37
N LEU A 356 17.05 -15.16 -3.24
CA LEU A 356 17.13 -13.81 -2.71
C LEU A 356 17.75 -12.82 -3.70
N ALA A 357 18.89 -13.17 -4.30
CA ALA A 357 19.54 -12.32 -5.31
C ALA A 357 18.69 -12.10 -6.57
N ARG A 358 17.80 -13.05 -6.92
CA ARG A 358 16.86 -12.91 -8.04
C ARG A 358 15.62 -12.09 -7.69
N SER A 359 15.21 -12.11 -6.42
CA SER A 359 14.06 -11.35 -5.91
C SER A 359 14.43 -9.92 -5.51
N GLU A 360 15.69 -9.65 -5.17
CA GLU A 360 16.14 -8.32 -4.77
C GLU A 360 15.98 -7.31 -5.91
N MET A 361 15.39 -6.17 -5.57
CA MET A 361 15.24 -5.04 -6.48
C MET A 361 16.45 -4.12 -6.36
N ARG A 362 16.98 -3.65 -7.49
CA ARG A 362 18.04 -2.64 -7.53
C ARG A 362 17.53 -1.35 -6.90
N LEU A 363 18.17 -0.89 -5.82
CA LEU A 363 17.92 0.44 -5.26
C LEU A 363 18.46 1.50 -6.22
N ILE A 364 17.57 2.40 -6.68
CA ILE A 364 17.90 3.50 -7.57
C ILE A 364 18.23 4.76 -6.77
N THR A 365 17.39 5.08 -5.79
CA THR A 365 17.60 6.21 -4.89
C THR A 365 16.82 6.00 -3.60
N ASP A 366 17.37 6.49 -2.49
CA ASP A 366 16.72 6.50 -1.19
C ASP A 366 16.96 7.86 -0.53
N ARG A 367 15.91 8.69 -0.48
CA ARG A 367 16.00 10.07 0.00
C ARG A 367 15.18 10.22 1.26
N ARG A 368 15.84 10.63 2.35
CA ARG A 368 15.20 11.04 3.60
C ARG A 368 15.03 12.55 3.58
N ALA A 369 13.88 13.05 4.00
CA ALA A 369 13.71 14.48 4.20
C ALA A 369 14.64 14.95 5.32
N THR A 370 15.49 15.95 5.03
CA THR A 370 16.29 16.63 6.05
C THR A 370 15.37 17.22 7.11
N GLU A 371 15.75 17.21 8.40
CA GLU A 371 14.90 17.67 9.52
C GLU A 371 14.65 19.19 9.56
N SER A 372 15.07 19.94 8.54
CA SER A 372 14.97 21.40 8.50
C SER A 372 13.55 21.96 8.38
#